data_AF-K3X1F7-F1
#
_entry.id   AF-K3X1F7-F1
#
_cell.length_a   1.000
_cell.length_b   1.000
_cell.length_c   1.000
_cell.angle_alpha   90.00
_cell.angle_beta   90.00
_cell.angle_gamma   90.00
#
_symmetry.space_group_name_H-M   'P 1'
#
loop_
_entity.id
_entity.type
_entity.pdbx_description
1 polymer ?
#
loop_
_entity_poly.entity_id
_entity_poly.type
_entity_poly.pdbx_seq_one_letter_code
_entity_poly.pdbx_strand_id
1 'polypeptide(L)'
;MQQPPVKSMRTISRQELEKAVGTIISRSSSLRQRMLRVKKAIEKEVDEVDQYTMEIEECLERIDEIEAFCKDMRRDQAIAKHCVAANMDVESELEELLVEREEETQLLTRMMQTREMHAEAHKKLLQHFAVLHREWLHVKKQQRALAMVLLRISLVRIARRKAII
;
A
#
# COMPACT_ATOMS: atom_id res chain seq x y z
N MET A 1 29.01 -49.35 -38.57
CA MET A 1 28.22 -48.11 -38.36
C MET A 1 27.58 -48.20 -36.97
N GLN A 2 27.98 -47.34 -36.04
CA GLN A 2 27.43 -47.31 -34.68
C GLN A 2 26.12 -46.50 -34.66
N GLN A 3 25.04 -47.08 -34.13
CA GLN A 3 23.79 -46.36 -33.88
C GLN A 3 24.00 -45.33 -32.75
N PRO A 4 23.44 -44.11 -32.86
CA PRO A 4 23.55 -43.12 -31.79
C PRO A 4 22.72 -43.56 -30.58
N PRO A 5 23.14 -43.19 -29.35
CA PRO A 5 22.41 -43.56 -28.15
C PRO A 5 21.04 -42.88 -28.16
N VAL A 6 19.99 -43.69 -28.14
CA VAL A 6 18.61 -43.25 -27.98
C VAL A 6 18.54 -42.52 -26.64
N LYS A 7 18.30 -41.21 -26.68
CA LYS A 7 18.03 -40.40 -25.48
C LYS A 7 16.88 -41.07 -24.75
N SER A 8 17.16 -41.62 -23.57
CA SER A 8 16.17 -42.20 -22.67
C SER A 8 15.03 -41.19 -22.46
N MET A 9 13.89 -41.43 -23.12
CA MET A 9 12.64 -40.74 -22.80
C MET A 9 12.24 -41.21 -21.40
N ARG A 10 12.49 -40.39 -20.39
CA ARG A 10 11.92 -40.61 -19.06
C ARG A 10 10.40 -40.57 -19.18
N THR A 11 9.76 -41.71 -18.99
CA THR A 11 8.32 -41.84 -18.84
C THR A 11 7.92 -41.27 -17.48
N ILE A 12 7.29 -40.10 -17.47
CA ILE A 12 6.70 -39.52 -16.25
C ILE A 12 5.52 -40.40 -15.84
N SER A 13 5.53 -40.88 -14.61
CA SER A 13 4.45 -41.68 -14.05
C SER A 13 3.19 -40.84 -13.78
N ARG A 14 2.03 -41.51 -13.73
CA ARG A 14 0.76 -40.87 -13.38
C ARG A 14 0.80 -40.20 -12.00
N GLN A 15 1.46 -40.82 -11.02
CA GLN A 15 1.59 -40.26 -9.67
C GLN A 15 2.42 -38.96 -9.67
N GLU A 16 3.49 -38.89 -10.45
CA GLU A 16 4.28 -37.67 -10.59
C GLU A 16 3.47 -36.54 -11.25
N LEU A 17 2.64 -36.87 -12.24
CA LEU A 17 1.70 -35.91 -12.84
C LEU A 17 0.67 -35.42 -11.83
N GLU A 18 0.01 -36.31 -11.09
CA GLU A 18 -0.98 -35.93 -10.08
C GLU A 18 -0.36 -35.08 -8.96
N LYS A 19 0.89 -35.38 -8.55
CA LYS A 19 1.64 -34.55 -7.60
C LYS A 19 1.96 -33.17 -8.17
N ALA A 20 2.45 -33.09 -9.40
CA ALA A 20 2.74 -31.82 -10.07
C ALA A 20 1.48 -30.93 -10.20
N VAL A 21 0.34 -31.54 -10.55
CA VAL A 21 -0.97 -30.88 -10.56
C VAL A 21 -1.28 -30.29 -9.18
N GLY A 22 -1.18 -31.12 -8.12
CA GLY A 22 -1.46 -30.69 -6.75
C GLY A 22 -0.58 -29.52 -6.30
N THR A 23 0.72 -29.59 -6.59
CA THR A 23 1.68 -28.53 -6.27
C THR A 23 1.34 -27.22 -7.00
N ILE A 24 1.02 -27.26 -8.29
CA ILE A 24 0.69 -26.06 -9.07
C ILE A 24 -0.61 -25.42 -8.56
N ILE A 25 -1.64 -26.21 -8.25
CA ILE A 25 -2.91 -25.70 -7.73
C ILE A 25 -2.71 -25.06 -6.35
N SER A 26 -2.02 -25.76 -5.45
CA SER A 26 -1.70 -25.25 -4.11
C SER A 26 -0.93 -23.93 -4.19
N ARG A 27 0.12 -23.87 -5.03
CA ARG A 27 0.91 -22.65 -5.24
C ARG A 27 0.07 -21.53 -5.85
N SER A 28 -0.80 -21.82 -6.83
CA SER A 28 -1.69 -20.81 -7.42
C SER A 28 -2.69 -20.26 -6.41
N SER A 29 -3.23 -21.11 -5.51
CA SER A 29 -4.17 -20.69 -4.47
C SER A 29 -3.47 -19.80 -3.43
N SER A 30 -2.30 -20.25 -2.96
CA SER A 30 -1.46 -19.49 -2.02
C SER A 30 -1.08 -18.12 -2.57
N LEU A 31 -0.66 -18.04 -3.84
CA LEU A 31 -0.34 -16.76 -4.49
C LEU A 31 -1.55 -15.83 -4.57
N ARG A 32 -2.73 -16.35 -4.93
CA ARG A 32 -3.96 -15.54 -4.94
C ARG A 32 -4.31 -14.99 -3.56
N GLN A 33 -4.20 -15.80 -2.52
CA GLN A 33 -4.44 -15.35 -1.14
C GLN A 33 -3.44 -14.27 -0.71
N ARG A 34 -2.15 -14.46 -1.01
CA ARG A 34 -1.10 -13.47 -0.72
C ARG A 34 -1.36 -12.16 -1.47
N MET A 35 -1.68 -12.22 -2.75
CA MET A 35 -2.04 -11.05 -3.56
C MET A 35 -3.26 -10.32 -3.00
N LEU A 36 -4.30 -11.04 -2.56
CA LEU A 36 -5.47 -10.44 -1.93
C LEU A 36 -5.12 -9.70 -0.64
N ARG A 37 -4.26 -10.28 0.21
CA ARG A 37 -3.79 -9.61 1.43
C ARG A 37 -3.01 -8.35 1.13
N VAL A 38 -2.09 -8.40 0.15
CA VAL A 38 -1.32 -7.23 -0.27
C VAL A 38 -2.23 -6.16 -0.87
N LYS A 39 -3.24 -6.54 -1.67
CA LYS A 39 -4.23 -5.60 -2.21
C LYS A 39 -5.00 -4.88 -1.11
N LYS A 40 -5.45 -5.59 -0.08
CA LYS A 40 -6.10 -4.97 1.09
C LYS A 40 -5.16 -4.04 1.87
N ALA A 41 -3.88 -4.41 1.99
CA ALA A 41 -2.90 -3.54 2.64
C ALA A 41 -2.65 -2.26 1.81
N ILE A 42 -2.58 -2.37 0.48
CA ILE A 42 -2.50 -1.22 -0.44
C ILE A 42 -3.69 -0.29 -0.25
N GLU A 43 -4.91 -0.85 -0.25
CA GLU A 43 -6.14 -0.07 -0.02
C GLU A 43 -6.06 0.68 1.32
N LYS A 44 -5.63 0.01 2.40
CA LYS A 44 -5.43 0.66 3.70
C LYS A 44 -4.43 1.81 3.65
N GLU A 45 -3.26 1.63 3.03
CA GLU A 45 -2.27 2.72 2.98
C GLU A 45 -2.76 3.92 2.14
N VAL A 46 -3.60 3.69 1.13
CA VAL A 46 -4.24 4.78 0.36
C VAL A 46 -5.21 5.54 1.26
N ASP A 47 -6.10 4.83 1.97
CA ASP A 47 -7.06 5.44 2.88
C ASP A 47 -6.35 6.30 3.96
N GLU A 48 -5.23 5.81 4.50
CA GLU A 48 -4.42 6.56 5.49
C GLU A 48 -3.76 7.81 4.88
N VAL A 49 -3.22 7.72 3.65
CA VAL A 49 -2.67 8.89 2.96
C VAL A 49 -3.74 9.94 2.69
N ASP A 50 -4.93 9.53 2.26
CA ASP A 50 -6.04 10.44 1.99
C ASP A 50 -6.52 11.11 3.29
N GLN A 51 -6.67 10.33 4.38
CA GLN A 51 -7.02 10.86 5.70
C GLN A 51 -6.01 11.89 6.21
N TYR A 52 -4.72 11.55 6.22
CA TYR A 52 -3.70 12.52 6.65
C TYR A 52 -3.60 13.73 5.72
N THR A 53 -3.94 13.60 4.43
CA THR A 53 -3.99 14.75 3.52
C THR A 53 -5.08 15.73 3.97
N MET A 54 -6.27 15.23 4.30
CA MET A 54 -7.34 16.07 4.84
C MET A 54 -6.97 16.71 6.19
N GLU A 55 -6.42 15.94 7.13
CA GLU A 55 -6.02 16.45 8.45
C GLU A 55 -4.91 17.52 8.36
N ILE A 56 -4.00 17.38 7.39
CA ILE A 56 -2.97 18.38 7.08
C ILE A 56 -3.61 19.66 6.55
N GLU A 57 -4.58 19.57 5.64
CA GLU A 57 -5.30 20.73 5.11
C GLU A 57 -6.04 21.48 6.23
N GLU A 58 -6.78 20.76 7.08
CA GLU A 58 -7.47 21.35 8.23
C GLU A 58 -6.50 22.01 9.23
N CYS A 59 -5.31 21.43 9.44
CA CYS A 59 -4.30 21.99 10.33
C CYS A 59 -3.67 23.27 9.75
N LEU A 60 -3.45 23.32 8.43
CA LEU A 60 -2.99 24.52 7.75
C LEU A 60 -4.02 25.65 7.86
N GLU A 61 -5.31 25.34 7.68
CA GLU A 61 -6.40 26.32 7.85
C GLU A 61 -6.41 26.89 9.28
N ARG A 62 -6.28 26.05 10.32
CA ARG A 62 -6.20 26.52 11.71
C ARG A 62 -4.98 27.43 11.96
N ILE A 63 -3.83 27.10 11.40
CA ILE A 63 -2.63 27.95 11.51
C ILE A 63 -2.89 29.31 10.85
N ASP A 64 -3.48 29.33 9.65
CA ASP A 64 -3.81 30.57 8.94
C ASP A 64 -4.82 31.42 9.72
N GLU A 65 -5.81 30.81 10.37
CA GLU A 65 -6.78 31.48 11.25
C GLU A 65 -6.10 32.12 12.46
N ILE A 66 -5.20 31.39 13.15
CA ILE A 66 -4.45 31.92 14.29
C ILE A 66 -3.55 33.09 13.84
N GLU A 67 -2.87 32.97 12.70
CA GLU A 67 -2.01 34.02 12.18
C GLU A 67 -2.82 35.28 11.79
N ALA A 68 -4.02 35.11 11.23
CA ALA A 68 -4.94 36.20 10.94
C ALA A 68 -5.40 36.90 12.23
N PHE A 69 -5.80 36.13 13.25
CA PHE A 69 -6.24 36.68 14.53
C PHE A 69 -5.10 37.44 15.24
N CYS A 70 -3.90 36.86 15.31
CA CYS A 70 -2.71 37.53 15.85
C CYS A 70 -2.42 38.87 15.15
N LYS A 71 -2.63 38.94 13.83
CA LYS A 71 -2.41 40.15 13.05
C LYS A 71 -3.44 41.23 13.37
N ASP A 72 -4.70 40.85 13.56
CA ASP A 72 -5.77 41.78 13.92
C ASP A 72 -5.60 42.30 15.35
N MET A 73 -5.26 41.45 16.31
CA MET A 73 -4.90 41.88 17.67
C MET A 73 -3.76 42.89 17.70
N ARG A 74 -2.69 42.64 16.93
CA ARG A 74 -1.55 43.59 16.81
C ARG A 74 -1.96 44.93 16.22
N ARG A 75 -2.93 44.95 15.29
CA ARG A 75 -3.48 46.20 14.74
C ARG A 75 -4.27 46.95 15.81
N ASP A 76 -5.11 46.26 16.57
CA ASP A 76 -5.92 46.85 17.62
C ASP A 76 -5.05 47.41 18.75
N GLN A 77 -4.00 46.66 19.16
CA GLN A 77 -2.98 47.14 20.10
C GLN A 77 -2.29 48.42 19.61
N ALA A 78 -1.96 48.49 18.31
CA ALA A 78 -1.31 49.65 17.72
C ALA A 78 -2.21 50.90 17.69
N ILE A 79 -3.54 50.72 17.72
CA ILE A 79 -4.54 51.79 17.80
C ILE A 79 -4.77 52.21 19.26
N ALA A 80 -4.78 51.26 20.20
CA ALA A 80 -5.09 51.46 21.62
C ALA A 80 -3.94 52.03 22.49
N LYS A 81 -2.97 52.73 21.89
CA LYS A 81 -1.70 53.20 22.48
C LYS A 81 -1.77 53.94 23.84
N HIS A 82 -2.95 54.36 24.30
CA HIS A 82 -3.13 55.13 25.52
C HIS A 82 -3.68 54.35 26.72
N CYS A 83 -4.00 53.05 26.59
CA CYS A 83 -4.56 52.24 27.67
C CYS A 83 -3.60 51.12 28.09
N VAL A 84 -2.73 51.38 29.08
CA VAL A 84 -1.65 50.45 29.49
C VAL A 84 -2.17 49.10 29.97
N ALA A 85 -3.26 49.07 30.76
CA ALA A 85 -3.85 47.82 31.25
C ALA A 85 -4.41 46.94 30.12
N ALA A 86 -5.13 47.55 29.16
CA ALA A 86 -5.66 46.83 28.00
C ALA A 86 -4.56 46.28 27.08
N ASN A 87 -3.41 46.95 27.02
CA ASN A 87 -2.27 46.47 26.22
C ASN A 87 -1.56 45.27 26.87
N MET A 88 -1.56 45.14 28.20
CA MET A 88 -1.00 43.96 28.88
C MET A 88 -1.86 42.71 28.68
N ASP A 89 -3.19 42.86 28.71
CA ASP A 89 -4.12 41.74 28.46
C ASP A 89 -3.97 41.21 27.03
N VAL A 90 -3.85 42.12 26.04
CA VAL A 90 -3.62 41.78 24.62
C VAL A 90 -2.27 41.09 24.38
N GLU A 91 -1.22 41.48 25.12
CA GLU A 91 0.09 40.81 25.02
C GLU A 91 0.05 39.38 25.55
N SER A 92 -0.68 39.14 26.65
CA SER A 92 -0.86 37.80 27.21
C SER A 92 -1.63 36.89 26.25
N GLU A 93 -2.74 37.36 25.70
CA GLU A 93 -3.55 36.60 24.74
C GLU A 93 -2.78 36.33 23.43
N LEU A 94 -1.97 37.29 22.96
CA LEU A 94 -1.08 37.08 21.82
C LEU A 94 0.00 36.01 22.10
N GLU A 95 0.54 35.95 23.31
CA GLU A 95 1.50 34.92 23.70
C GLU A 95 0.86 33.53 23.71
N GLU A 96 -0.36 33.40 24.24
CA GLU A 96 -1.13 32.14 24.22
C GLU A 96 -1.35 31.64 22.78
N LEU A 97 -1.78 32.51 21.86
CA LEU A 97 -2.00 32.16 20.46
C LEU A 97 -0.71 31.76 19.73
N LEU A 98 0.42 32.39 20.08
CA LEU A 98 1.71 32.00 19.51
C LEU A 98 2.13 30.60 19.97
N VAL A 99 1.78 30.21 21.21
CA VAL A 99 1.97 28.85 21.70
C VAL A 99 1.07 27.87 20.94
N GLU A 100 -0.22 28.17 20.78
CA GLU A 100 -1.16 27.32 20.00
C GLU A 100 -0.68 27.13 18.55
N ARG A 101 -0.21 28.21 17.91
CA ARG A 101 0.35 28.16 16.55
C ARG A 101 1.58 27.25 16.46
N GLU A 102 2.45 27.30 17.47
CA GLU A 102 3.63 26.43 17.54
C GLU A 102 3.22 24.96 17.74
N GLU A 103 2.23 24.69 18.59
CA GLU A 103 1.69 23.34 18.79
C GLU A 103 1.09 22.76 17.50
N GLU A 104 0.28 23.54 16.78
CA GLU A 104 -0.28 23.14 15.48
C GLU A 104 0.83 22.91 14.44
N THR A 105 1.87 23.76 14.41
CA THR A 105 3.01 23.59 13.51
C THR A 105 3.78 22.29 13.78
N GLN A 106 3.93 21.93 15.05
CA GLN A 106 4.55 20.67 15.45
C GLN A 106 3.68 19.47 15.07
N LEU A 107 2.36 19.57 15.24
CA LEU A 107 1.41 18.54 14.82
C LEU A 107 1.45 18.35 13.29
N LEU A 108 1.37 19.43 12.52
CA LEU A 108 1.50 19.44 11.07
C LEU A 108 2.75 18.70 10.62
N THR A 109 3.90 19.01 11.23
CA THR A 109 5.17 18.35 10.91
C THR A 109 5.11 16.84 11.12
N ARG A 110 4.51 16.38 12.24
CA ARG A 110 4.35 14.94 12.53
C ARG A 110 3.38 14.27 11.56
N MET A 111 2.28 14.93 11.19
CA MET A 111 1.31 14.40 10.22
C MET A 111 1.93 14.27 8.83
N MET A 112 2.68 15.29 8.37
CA MET A 112 3.40 15.23 7.09
C MET A 112 4.40 14.08 7.04
N GLN A 113 5.17 13.87 8.12
CA GLN A 113 6.09 12.74 8.22
C GLN A 113 5.35 11.40 8.18
N THR A 114 4.24 11.29 8.92
CA THR A 114 3.45 10.06 8.97
C THR A 114 2.82 9.72 7.62
N ARG A 115 2.25 10.73 6.93
CA ARG A 115 1.75 10.62 5.56
C ARG A 115 2.83 10.13 4.59
N GLU A 116 4.04 10.67 4.68
CA GLU A 116 5.15 10.23 3.84
C GLU A 116 5.55 8.76 4.11
N MET A 117 5.52 8.33 5.38
CA MET A 117 5.74 6.92 5.71
C MET A 117 4.69 6.01 5.07
N HIS A 118 3.41 6.38 5.13
CA HIS A 118 2.32 5.63 4.49
C HIS A 118 2.47 5.62 2.96
N ALA A 119 2.84 6.74 2.33
CA ALA A 119 3.09 6.81 0.90
C ALA A 119 4.25 5.88 0.45
N GLU A 120 5.35 5.84 1.21
CA GLU A 120 6.46 4.93 0.92
C GLU A 120 6.10 3.46 1.20
N ALA A 121 5.29 3.18 2.24
CA ALA A 121 4.76 1.84 2.49
C ALA A 121 3.86 1.37 1.34
N HIS A 122 2.94 2.22 0.86
CA HIS A 122 2.09 1.97 -0.31
C HIS A 122 2.94 1.60 -1.55
N LYS A 123 3.98 2.39 -1.84
CA LYS A 123 4.90 2.12 -2.96
C LYS A 123 5.62 0.78 -2.83
N LYS A 124 6.09 0.41 -1.63
CA LYS A 124 6.70 -0.91 -1.37
C LYS A 124 5.70 -2.04 -1.57
N LEU A 125 4.46 -1.87 -1.11
CA LEU A 125 3.41 -2.86 -1.30
C LEU A 125 3.06 -3.06 -2.78
N LEU A 126 3.02 -1.99 -3.58
CA LEU A 126 2.84 -2.09 -5.04
C LEU A 126 3.95 -2.90 -5.71
N GLN A 127 5.22 -2.68 -5.31
CA GLN A 127 6.34 -3.46 -5.81
C GLN A 127 6.20 -4.95 -5.44
N HIS A 128 5.85 -5.25 -4.18
CA HIS A 128 5.58 -6.62 -3.74
C HIS A 128 4.43 -7.26 -4.50
N PHE A 129 3.35 -6.52 -4.75
CA PHE A 129 2.23 -7.01 -5.54
C PHE A 129 2.65 -7.35 -6.96
N ALA A 130 3.47 -6.51 -7.61
CA ALA A 130 3.99 -6.76 -8.96
C ALA A 130 4.83 -8.04 -9.03
N VAL A 131 5.66 -8.31 -8.01
CA VAL A 131 6.44 -9.56 -7.89
C VAL A 131 5.50 -10.76 -7.77
N LEU A 132 4.51 -10.71 -6.87
CA LEU A 132 3.53 -11.79 -6.70
C LEU A 132 2.71 -12.04 -7.97
N HIS A 133 2.33 -10.97 -8.67
CA HIS A 133 1.60 -11.07 -9.93
C HIS A 133 2.45 -11.74 -11.02
N ARG A 134 3.74 -11.40 -11.11
CA ARG A 134 4.68 -12.05 -12.04
C ARG A 134 4.84 -13.54 -11.73
N GLU A 135 4.99 -13.91 -10.47
CA GLU A 135 5.02 -15.31 -10.04
C GLU A 135 3.72 -16.04 -10.38
N TRP A 136 2.57 -15.40 -10.16
CA TRP A 136 1.27 -15.96 -10.50
C TRP A 136 1.13 -16.22 -12.00
N LEU A 137 1.58 -15.29 -12.85
CA LEU A 137 1.62 -15.50 -14.30
C LEU A 137 2.52 -16.67 -14.69
N HIS A 138 3.67 -16.85 -14.03
CA HIS A 138 4.54 -18.00 -14.25
C HIS A 138 3.84 -19.31 -13.89
N VAL A 139 3.18 -19.38 -12.73
CA VAL A 139 2.39 -20.56 -12.31
C VAL A 139 1.25 -20.82 -13.29
N LYS A 140 0.60 -19.78 -13.84
CA LYS A 140 -0.44 -19.96 -14.87
C LYS A 140 0.11 -20.51 -16.18
N LYS A 141 1.32 -20.13 -16.59
CA LYS A 141 2.00 -20.74 -17.75
C LYS A 141 2.29 -22.23 -17.49
N GLN A 142 2.79 -22.58 -16.31
CA GLN A 142 3.01 -23.99 -15.93
C GLN A 142 1.70 -24.79 -15.91
N GLN A 143 0.62 -24.20 -15.38
CA GLN A 143 -0.71 -24.82 -15.36
C GLN A 143 -1.21 -25.14 -16.79
N ARG A 144 -1.05 -24.20 -17.74
CA ARG A 144 -1.41 -24.42 -19.15
C ARG A 144 -0.56 -25.49 -19.82
N ALA A 145 0.76 -25.48 -19.58
CA ALA A 145 1.66 -26.50 -20.10
C ALA A 145 1.27 -27.90 -19.59
N LEU A 146 0.97 -28.02 -18.29
CA LEU A 146 0.52 -29.27 -17.69
C LEU A 146 -0.83 -29.73 -18.25
N ALA A 147 -1.78 -28.81 -18.45
CA ALA A 147 -3.05 -29.13 -19.11
C ALA A 147 -2.83 -29.69 -20.52
N MET A 148 -1.96 -29.08 -21.33
CA MET A 148 -1.65 -29.58 -22.68
C MET A 148 -1.03 -30.98 -22.64
N VAL A 149 -0.14 -31.26 -21.69
CA VAL A 149 0.43 -32.61 -21.50
C VAL A 149 -0.68 -33.60 -21.15
N LEU A 150 -1.53 -33.28 -20.16
CA LEU A 150 -2.63 -34.15 -19.73
C LEU A 150 -3.63 -34.44 -20.86
N LEU A 151 -3.93 -33.45 -21.70
CA LEU A 151 -4.77 -33.63 -22.89
C LEU A 151 -4.11 -34.59 -23.90
N ARG A 152 -2.82 -34.43 -24.20
CA ARG A 152 -2.08 -35.27 -25.16
C ARG A 152 -2.02 -36.73 -24.76
N ILE A 153 -1.95 -37.02 -23.46
CA ILE A 153 -1.91 -38.40 -22.93
C ILE A 153 -3.30 -38.93 -22.53
N SER A 154 -4.38 -38.29 -23.00
CA SER A 154 -5.78 -38.69 -22.74
C SER A 154 -6.18 -38.73 -21.25
N LEU A 155 -5.44 -38.04 -20.37
CA LEU A 155 -5.77 -37.88 -18.95
C LEU A 155 -6.67 -36.66 -18.69
N VAL A 156 -7.60 -36.39 -19.62
CA VAL A 156 -8.57 -35.27 -19.56
C VAL A 156 -9.40 -35.30 -18.26
N ARG A 157 -9.72 -36.50 -17.76
CA ARG A 157 -10.45 -36.70 -16.50
C ARG A 157 -9.73 -36.10 -15.30
N ILE A 158 -8.40 -36.19 -15.24
CA ILE A 158 -7.59 -35.62 -14.16
C ILE A 158 -7.58 -34.09 -14.26
N ALA A 159 -7.39 -33.58 -15.47
CA ALA A 159 -7.33 -32.16 -15.74
C ALA A 159 -8.66 -31.43 -15.39
N ARG A 160 -9.81 -32.03 -15.72
CA ARG A 160 -11.15 -31.53 -15.32
C ARG A 160 -11.42 -31.63 -13.82
N ARG A 161 -11.15 -32.78 -13.19
CA ARG A 161 -11.39 -32.99 -11.75
C ARG A 161 -10.60 -32.03 -10.86
N LYS A 162 -9.45 -31.57 -11.35
CA LYS A 162 -8.55 -30.67 -10.63
C LYS A 162 -8.69 -29.21 -11.10
N ALA A 163 -9.70 -28.89 -11.90
CA ALA A 163 -9.97 -27.54 -12.43
C ALA A 163 -8.74 -26.88 -13.07
N ILE A 164 -7.94 -27.67 -13.78
CA ILE A 164 -6.74 -27.19 -14.49
C ILE A 164 -7.15 -26.57 -15.83
N ILE A 165 -8.16 -27.16 -16.46
CA ILE A 165 -8.92 -26.73 -17.64
C ILE A 165 -10.40 -26.72 -17.30
#